data_AF-A0A7Y2GG65-F1
#
_entry.id   AF-A0A7Y2GG65-F1
#
_cell.length_a   1.000
_cell.length_b   1.000
_cell.length_c   1.000
_cell.angle_alpha   90.00
_cell.angle_beta   90.00
_cell.angle_gamma   90.00
#
_symmetry.space_group_name_H-M   'P 1'
#
loop_
_entity.id
_entity.type
_entity.pdbx_description
1 polymer ?
#
loop_
_entity_poly.entity_id
_entity_poly.type
_entity_poly.pdbx_seq_one_letter_code
_entity_poly.pdbx_strand_id
1 'polypeptide(L)'
;MSALAVFSCAGFTFVSSAFAYAPRTAGGSLLKWRSQQIVISVSNTGSEHVSAADLENAVRKSFRKWSDASGVEFVIKRTSERDVSSRKSGGDGFSLVTIAPTAANMLLFEADENNSGVTRLFFDKKGRIVEADIVLNPSALFTVDGSRGSFDLESTLTHEAGHFLGLAHSDVRGATMYRHQGKNGVFNLPGTYPRTLASDDMAGIRHIYGSPRKGRNSFGSLSGALSNQQFKGRDRSVWLESASTGTVVAGVEVRANGSFSFKSLPVGDYFLIATLGDYSIINQGVGVSIEAGREKRVTVQSKRSSSPNRVRSFGFNGQISNLAVPVEAGHRYTVYAKINGEFSDRLRLESGSPGISVDDASLAFVYERKGETVVSFEIFVSAFTGRGEYAFSVYDGFSEVGYLPGVLIVDEVRNPWHSAFF
;
A
#
# COMPACT_ATOMS: atom_id res chain seq x y z
N MET A 1 -26.31 -6.04 16.56
CA MET A 1 -25.71 -6.88 15.50
C MET A 1 -24.39 -6.26 15.10
N SER A 2 -23.30 -6.89 15.52
CA SER A 2 -21.94 -6.55 15.08
C SER A 2 -21.77 -7.01 13.63
N ALA A 3 -21.06 -6.22 12.83
CA ALA A 3 -20.67 -6.58 11.47
C ALA A 3 -19.20 -7.04 11.46
N LEU A 4 -18.83 -7.80 10.42
CA LEU A 4 -17.53 -8.43 10.26
C LEU A 4 -16.86 -7.91 8.98
N ALA A 5 -15.58 -7.57 9.06
CA ALA A 5 -14.70 -7.42 7.90
C ALA A 5 -13.51 -8.37 8.07
N VAL A 6 -13.06 -8.96 6.97
CA VAL A 6 -11.88 -9.82 6.94
C VAL A 6 -10.98 -9.30 5.83
N PHE A 7 -9.75 -8.95 6.21
CA PHE A 7 -8.68 -8.52 5.32
C PHE A 7 -7.62 -9.63 5.28
N SER A 8 -7.00 -9.81 4.12
CA SER A 8 -6.03 -10.88 3.87
C SER A 8 -4.87 -10.35 3.05
N CYS A 9 -3.64 -10.60 3.50
CA CYS A 9 -2.42 -10.29 2.76
C CYS A 9 -2.08 -11.44 1.81
N ALA A 10 -2.45 -11.34 0.52
CA ALA A 10 -2.31 -12.47 -0.41
C ALA A 10 -1.85 -12.08 -1.83
N GLY A 11 -0.95 -12.90 -2.38
CA GLY A 11 -0.71 -13.02 -3.82
C GLY A 11 -1.88 -13.73 -4.50
N PHE A 12 -2.56 -13.04 -5.43
CA PHE A 12 -3.69 -13.53 -6.26
C PHE A 12 -4.74 -14.39 -5.52
N THR A 13 -5.83 -13.85 -4.96
CA THR A 13 -7.07 -13.50 -5.70
C THR A 13 -8.20 -12.99 -4.76
N PHE A 14 -9.17 -12.31 -5.37
CA PHE A 14 -10.51 -11.90 -4.88
C PHE A 14 -10.72 -11.58 -3.39
N VAL A 15 -10.34 -10.37 -3.00
CA VAL A 15 -11.19 -9.54 -2.16
C VAL A 15 -11.68 -8.42 -3.07
N SER A 16 -12.99 -8.10 -3.06
CA SER A 16 -13.50 -6.93 -3.77
C SER A 16 -12.61 -5.76 -3.40
N SER A 17 -11.93 -5.20 -4.39
CA SER A 17 -11.09 -4.03 -4.27
C SER A 17 -11.93 -2.90 -3.69
N ALA A 18 -11.94 -2.79 -2.37
CA ALA A 18 -12.47 -1.64 -1.68
C ALA A 18 -11.31 -0.65 -1.69
N PHE A 19 -11.26 0.14 -2.76
CA PHE A 19 -10.24 1.14 -3.08
C PHE A 19 -10.14 2.28 -2.06
N ALA A 20 -10.93 2.23 -0.98
CA ALA A 20 -10.89 3.18 0.10
C ALA A 20 -9.77 2.81 1.07
N TYR A 21 -8.71 3.60 1.05
CA TYR A 21 -7.77 3.86 2.15
C TYR A 21 -8.22 3.46 3.57
N ALA A 22 -9.50 3.66 3.90
CA ALA A 22 -10.13 3.10 5.09
C ALA A 22 -11.51 2.55 4.72
N PRO A 23 -11.79 1.23 4.95
CA PRO A 23 -13.11 0.65 4.76
C PRO A 23 -14.19 1.48 5.46
N ARG A 24 -15.37 1.51 4.82
CA ARG A 24 -16.54 2.18 5.35
C ARG A 24 -17.68 1.19 5.54
N THR A 25 -18.55 1.47 6.52
CA THR A 25 -19.83 0.79 6.63
C THR A 25 -20.70 1.10 5.41
N ALA A 26 -21.78 0.33 5.21
CA ALA A 26 -22.79 0.64 4.19
C ALA A 26 -23.39 2.06 4.36
N GLY A 27 -23.37 2.61 5.58
CA GLY A 27 -23.77 3.99 5.89
C GLY A 27 -22.66 5.04 5.65
N GLY A 28 -21.52 4.66 5.06
CA GLY A 28 -20.42 5.56 4.71
C GLY A 28 -19.50 5.95 5.86
N SER A 29 -19.64 5.37 7.05
CA SER A 29 -18.79 5.68 8.22
C SER A 29 -17.45 4.93 8.15
N LEU A 30 -16.34 5.61 8.42
CA LEU A 30 -15.01 4.97 8.49
C LEU A 30 -14.97 3.90 9.59
N LEU A 31 -14.29 2.79 9.33
CA LEU A 31 -13.91 1.86 10.38
C LEU A 31 -12.78 2.45 11.21
N LYS A 32 -12.99 2.61 12.51
CA LYS A 32 -11.96 3.08 13.44
C LYS A 32 -12.22 2.68 14.88
N TRP A 33 -11.15 2.59 15.67
CA TRP A 33 -11.26 2.47 17.12
C TRP A 33 -11.83 3.75 17.75
N ARG A 34 -12.61 3.58 18.82
CA ARG A 34 -13.15 4.72 19.58
C ARG A 34 -12.10 5.35 20.49
N SER A 35 -11.28 4.51 21.13
CA SER A 35 -10.22 4.92 22.04
C SER A 35 -8.94 5.18 21.26
N GLN A 36 -8.15 6.16 21.69
CA GLN A 36 -6.76 6.31 21.24
C GLN A 36 -5.81 5.40 22.00
N GLN A 37 -6.23 4.79 23.12
CA GLN A 37 -5.49 3.72 23.78
C GLN A 37 -6.18 2.38 23.49
N ILE A 38 -5.53 1.51 22.75
CA ILE A 38 -6.08 0.22 22.31
C ILE A 38 -5.30 -0.92 22.98
N VAL A 39 -6.02 -1.89 23.53
CA VAL A 39 -5.39 -3.07 24.15
C VAL A 39 -5.23 -4.16 23.09
N ILE A 40 -4.04 -4.74 23.03
CA ILE A 40 -3.71 -5.86 22.15
C ILE A 40 -3.29 -7.03 23.03
N SER A 41 -3.81 -8.22 22.73
CA SER A 41 -3.41 -9.45 23.40
C SER A 41 -2.57 -10.29 22.44
N VAL A 42 -1.33 -10.60 22.80
CA VAL A 42 -0.42 -11.43 22.01
C VAL A 42 -0.41 -12.83 22.59
N SER A 43 -0.67 -13.83 21.74
CA SER A 43 -0.67 -15.23 22.16
C SER A 43 0.69 -15.64 22.70
N ASN A 44 0.68 -16.45 23.76
CA ASN A 44 1.86 -17.12 24.30
C ASN A 44 2.33 -18.31 23.45
N THR A 45 1.64 -18.61 22.34
CA THR A 45 1.98 -19.70 21.43
C THR A 45 2.58 -19.16 20.14
N GLY A 46 3.81 -19.60 19.85
CA GLY A 46 4.50 -19.38 18.58
C GLY A 46 4.16 -20.45 17.53
N SER A 47 4.94 -20.49 16.46
CA SER A 47 4.92 -21.56 15.45
C SER A 47 6.27 -22.32 15.46
N GLU A 48 6.47 -23.23 14.51
CA GLU A 48 7.73 -23.97 14.36
C GLU A 48 8.96 -23.04 14.22
N HIS A 49 8.80 -21.92 13.53
CA HIS A 49 9.90 -21.00 13.20
C HIS A 49 9.82 -19.63 13.89
N VAL A 50 8.73 -19.36 14.62
CA VAL A 50 8.53 -18.09 15.32
C VAL A 50 8.29 -18.36 16.79
N SER A 51 9.23 -17.94 17.65
CA SER A 51 9.03 -18.02 19.10
C SER A 51 7.97 -17.02 19.56
N ALA A 52 7.32 -17.27 20.70
CA ALA A 52 6.38 -16.31 21.28
C ALA A 52 7.06 -14.96 21.64
N ALA A 53 8.37 -14.98 21.92
CA ALA A 53 9.14 -13.76 22.17
C ALA A 53 9.37 -12.96 20.87
N ASP A 54 9.70 -13.64 19.77
CA ASP A 54 9.86 -12.98 18.46
C ASP A 54 8.55 -12.39 17.97
N LEU A 55 7.44 -13.11 18.16
CA LEU A 55 6.10 -12.60 17.86
C LEU A 55 5.80 -11.32 18.65
N GLU A 56 5.99 -11.33 19.98
CA GLU A 56 5.75 -10.15 20.81
C GLU A 56 6.66 -8.97 20.42
N ASN A 57 7.93 -9.22 20.14
CA ASN A 57 8.87 -8.20 19.72
C ASN A 57 8.48 -7.58 18.37
N ALA A 58 8.09 -8.41 17.40
CA ALA A 58 7.63 -7.96 16.10
C ALA A 58 6.33 -7.13 16.24
N VAL A 59 5.36 -7.58 17.05
CA VAL A 59 4.16 -6.80 17.37
C VAL A 59 4.52 -5.43 17.95
N ARG A 60 5.41 -5.38 18.95
CA ARG A 60 5.86 -4.10 19.55
C ARG A 60 6.45 -3.15 18.51
N LYS A 61 7.31 -3.64 17.62
CA LYS A 61 7.93 -2.81 16.57
C LYS A 61 6.92 -2.34 15.53
N SER A 62 6.06 -3.24 15.05
CA SER A 62 5.06 -2.94 14.02
C SER A 62 4.03 -1.92 14.50
N PHE A 63 3.45 -2.10 15.68
CA PHE A 63 2.45 -1.18 16.24
C PHE A 63 3.05 0.17 16.65
N ARG A 64 4.32 0.22 17.05
CA ARG A 64 5.00 1.49 17.34
C ARG A 64 5.06 2.42 16.11
N LYS A 65 5.28 1.89 14.91
CA LYS A 65 5.31 2.69 13.68
C LYS A 65 3.98 3.41 13.45
N TRP A 66 2.88 2.70 13.64
CA TRP A 66 1.54 3.27 13.56
C TRP A 66 1.25 4.27 14.67
N SER A 67 1.80 4.05 15.87
CA SER A 67 1.72 4.99 16.99
C SER A 67 2.42 6.30 16.64
N ASP A 68 3.66 6.22 16.15
CA ASP A 68 4.46 7.38 15.75
C ASP A 68 3.78 8.18 14.63
N ALA A 69 3.10 7.50 13.70
CA ALA A 69 2.41 8.14 12.58
C ALA A 69 1.08 8.81 12.94
N SER A 70 0.36 8.35 13.98
CA SER A 70 -1.03 8.75 14.26
C SER A 70 -1.30 9.29 15.67
N GLY A 71 -0.43 8.99 16.64
CA GLY A 71 -0.67 9.25 18.06
C GLY A 71 -1.65 8.29 18.73
N VAL A 72 -2.01 7.17 18.07
CA VAL A 72 -2.69 6.04 18.73
C VAL A 72 -1.68 5.31 19.60
N GLU A 73 -2.08 4.94 20.81
CA GLU A 73 -1.28 4.25 21.81
C GLU A 73 -1.75 2.81 21.97
N PHE A 74 -0.82 1.88 22.14
CA PHE A 74 -1.14 0.46 22.31
C PHE A 74 -0.66 -0.08 23.66
N VAL A 75 -1.56 -0.79 24.34
CA VAL A 75 -1.24 -1.55 25.55
C VAL A 75 -1.15 -3.02 25.18
N ILE A 76 0.09 -3.51 25.00
CA ILE A 76 0.37 -4.89 24.62
C ILE A 76 0.42 -5.77 25.87
N LYS A 77 -0.43 -6.81 25.89
CA LYS A 77 -0.50 -7.83 26.94
C LYS A 77 -0.24 -9.21 26.35
N ARG A 78 0.28 -10.12 27.15
CA ARG A 78 0.38 -11.55 26.80
C ARG A 78 -0.91 -12.28 27.20
N THR A 79 -1.29 -13.29 26.45
CA THR A 79 -2.49 -14.11 26.74
C THR A 79 -2.26 -15.60 26.44
N SER A 80 -3.01 -16.47 27.10
CA SER A 80 -3.11 -17.89 26.74
C SER A 80 -4.08 -18.16 25.58
N GLU A 81 -4.84 -17.16 25.15
CA GLU A 81 -5.70 -17.29 23.97
C GLU A 81 -4.88 -17.58 22.72
N ARG A 82 -5.42 -18.46 21.87
CA ARG A 82 -4.74 -18.98 20.67
C ARG A 82 -5.57 -18.84 19.41
N ASP A 83 -6.89 -18.84 19.55
CA ASP A 83 -7.83 -18.98 18.44
C ASP A 83 -8.41 -17.63 18.04
N VAL A 84 -8.53 -17.43 16.73
CA VAL A 84 -9.30 -16.31 16.16
C VAL A 84 -10.76 -16.35 16.61
N SER A 85 -11.34 -15.19 16.91
CA SER A 85 -12.75 -15.08 17.26
C SER A 85 -13.66 -15.56 16.15
N SER A 86 -14.70 -16.31 16.51
CA SER A 86 -15.68 -16.84 15.56
C SER A 86 -16.41 -15.73 14.81
N ARG A 87 -16.71 -15.97 13.52
CA ARG A 87 -17.53 -15.06 12.70
C ARG A 87 -18.93 -14.81 13.30
N LYS A 88 -19.43 -15.74 14.12
CA LYS A 88 -20.80 -15.71 14.67
C LYS A 88 -20.90 -15.05 16.04
N SER A 89 -19.81 -14.91 16.79
CA SER A 89 -19.85 -14.44 18.18
C SER A 89 -19.87 -12.91 18.31
N GLY A 90 -19.54 -12.17 17.26
CA GLY A 90 -19.38 -10.71 17.32
C GLY A 90 -18.14 -10.26 18.09
N GLY A 91 -17.18 -11.19 18.26
CA GLY A 91 -15.97 -11.07 19.06
C GLY A 91 -16.00 -11.94 20.33
N ASP A 92 -14.86 -12.15 20.98
CA ASP A 92 -14.71 -12.85 22.27
C ASP A 92 -14.23 -11.93 23.41
N GLY A 93 -13.99 -10.65 23.11
CA GLY A 93 -13.46 -9.64 24.02
C GLY A 93 -11.95 -9.44 23.94
N PHE A 94 -11.22 -10.27 23.18
CA PHE A 94 -9.79 -10.16 22.96
C PHE A 94 -9.50 -9.67 21.55
N SER A 95 -8.74 -8.59 21.45
CA SER A 95 -8.12 -8.22 20.17
C SER A 95 -6.78 -8.95 20.07
N LEU A 96 -6.80 -10.13 19.43
CA LEU A 96 -5.72 -11.12 19.50
C LEU A 96 -4.68 -10.94 18.38
N VAL A 97 -3.41 -11.18 18.67
CA VAL A 97 -2.37 -11.48 17.67
C VAL A 97 -1.85 -12.89 17.91
N THR A 98 -1.96 -13.77 16.91
CA THR A 98 -1.60 -15.19 17.04
C THR A 98 -0.99 -15.76 15.76
N ILE A 99 -0.12 -16.75 15.93
CA ILE A 99 0.38 -17.65 14.88
C ILE A 99 0.20 -19.12 15.32
N ALA A 100 -0.63 -19.36 16.32
CA ALA A 100 -0.79 -20.69 16.89
C ALA A 100 -1.37 -21.66 15.84
N PRO A 101 -0.80 -22.87 15.67
CA PRO A 101 -1.24 -23.85 14.68
C PRO A 101 -2.49 -24.61 15.15
N THR A 102 -3.59 -23.88 15.36
CA THR A 102 -4.89 -24.45 15.72
C THR A 102 -5.76 -24.62 14.49
N ALA A 103 -6.73 -25.55 14.55
CA ALA A 103 -7.64 -25.78 13.42
C ALA A 103 -8.38 -24.49 13.00
N ALA A 104 -8.80 -23.67 13.97
CA ALA A 104 -9.49 -22.40 13.71
C ALA A 104 -8.64 -21.40 12.92
N ASN A 105 -7.34 -21.31 13.22
CA ASN A 105 -6.42 -20.42 12.52
C ASN A 105 -6.04 -20.96 11.14
N MET A 106 -5.78 -22.26 11.02
CA MET A 106 -5.45 -22.93 9.76
C MET A 106 -6.58 -22.80 8.72
N LEU A 107 -7.84 -22.91 9.16
CA LEU A 107 -9.03 -22.73 8.32
C LEU A 107 -9.10 -21.37 7.61
N LEU A 108 -8.36 -20.35 8.07
CA LEU A 108 -8.34 -19.04 7.40
C LEU A 108 -7.54 -19.04 6.09
N PHE A 109 -6.66 -20.02 5.90
CA PHE A 109 -5.69 -20.06 4.81
C PHE A 109 -5.92 -21.22 3.82
N GLU A 110 -6.94 -22.05 4.04
CA GLU A 110 -7.25 -23.19 3.15
C GLU A 110 -7.53 -22.79 1.69
N ALA A 111 -8.10 -21.60 1.49
CA ALA A 111 -8.39 -21.09 0.15
C ALA A 111 -7.15 -20.54 -0.57
N ASP A 112 -6.12 -20.14 0.18
CA ASP A 112 -4.87 -19.60 -0.35
C ASP A 112 -3.73 -19.74 0.67
N GLU A 113 -2.91 -20.77 0.49
CA GLU A 113 -1.77 -21.06 1.36
C GLU A 113 -0.65 -20.01 1.25
N ASN A 114 -0.64 -19.18 0.20
CA ASN A 114 0.35 -18.11 0.03
C ASN A 114 -0.03 -16.83 0.78
N ASN A 115 -1.22 -16.78 1.36
CA ASN A 115 -1.62 -15.69 2.24
C ASN A 115 -0.80 -15.76 3.55
N SER A 116 -0.08 -14.69 3.87
CA SER A 116 0.81 -14.63 5.04
C SER A 116 0.04 -14.22 6.31
N GLY A 117 -1.05 -13.47 6.19
CA GLY A 117 -1.72 -12.87 7.33
C GLY A 117 -3.17 -12.48 7.04
N VAL A 118 -4.00 -12.57 8.07
CA VAL A 118 -5.39 -12.18 8.03
C VAL A 118 -5.71 -11.32 9.23
N THR A 119 -6.33 -10.16 8.97
CA THR A 119 -6.92 -9.34 10.02
C THR A 119 -8.44 -9.39 9.96
N ARG A 120 -9.06 -9.76 11.07
CA ARG A 120 -10.50 -9.78 11.27
C ARG A 120 -10.93 -8.60 12.12
N LEU A 121 -11.88 -7.80 11.63
CA LEU A 121 -12.46 -6.68 12.38
C LEU A 121 -13.90 -6.96 12.74
N PHE A 122 -14.25 -6.74 14.01
CA PHE A 122 -15.61 -6.66 14.49
C PHE A 122 -15.95 -5.20 14.79
N PHE A 123 -17.07 -4.73 14.23
CA PHE A 123 -17.46 -3.33 14.37
C PHE A 123 -18.97 -3.16 14.43
N ASP A 124 -19.41 -2.02 14.96
CA ASP A 124 -20.82 -1.68 15.03
C ASP A 124 -21.33 -0.95 13.77
N LYS A 125 -22.65 -0.69 13.71
CA LYS A 125 -23.26 0.00 12.56
C LYS A 125 -22.70 1.41 12.28
N LYS A 126 -22.00 2.02 13.24
CA LYS A 126 -21.36 3.35 13.12
C LYS A 126 -19.90 3.26 12.68
N GLY A 127 -19.38 2.06 12.39
CA GLY A 127 -17.99 1.82 12.02
C GLY A 127 -17.03 1.84 13.21
N ARG A 128 -17.53 1.75 14.44
CA ARG A 128 -16.66 1.66 15.61
C ARG A 128 -16.13 0.25 15.72
N ILE A 129 -14.82 0.08 15.58
CA ILE A 129 -14.14 -1.19 15.84
C ILE A 129 -14.25 -1.48 17.33
N VAL A 130 -14.72 -2.69 17.66
CA VAL A 130 -14.89 -3.17 19.03
C VAL A 130 -13.91 -4.28 19.37
N GLU A 131 -13.44 -5.01 18.36
CA GLU A 131 -12.44 -6.08 18.48
C GLU A 131 -11.76 -6.29 17.13
N ALA A 132 -10.49 -6.71 17.16
CA ALA A 132 -9.78 -7.14 15.96
C ALA A 132 -8.76 -8.24 16.25
N ASP A 133 -8.73 -9.25 15.39
CA ASP A 133 -7.75 -10.34 15.46
C ASP A 133 -6.81 -10.31 14.28
N ILE A 134 -5.51 -10.42 14.54
CA ILE A 134 -4.48 -10.67 13.55
C ILE A 134 -4.05 -12.13 13.69
N VAL A 135 -4.21 -12.89 12.60
CA VAL A 135 -3.74 -14.26 12.51
C VAL A 135 -2.68 -14.32 11.43
N LEU A 136 -1.46 -14.72 11.81
CA LEU A 136 -0.42 -15.06 10.84
C LEU A 136 -0.58 -16.53 10.44
N ASN A 137 -0.31 -16.84 9.17
CA ASN A 137 -0.42 -18.20 8.65
C ASN A 137 0.57 -19.14 9.37
N PRO A 138 0.10 -20.10 10.19
CA PRO A 138 1.00 -20.96 10.96
C PRO A 138 1.87 -21.88 10.09
N SER A 139 1.48 -22.14 8.85
CA SER A 139 2.21 -22.95 7.88
C SER A 139 3.21 -22.16 7.04
N ALA A 140 3.20 -20.83 7.11
CA ALA A 140 4.14 -20.01 6.38
C ALA A 140 5.48 -19.91 7.11
N LEU A 141 6.58 -19.97 6.34
CA LEU A 141 7.91 -19.73 6.86
C LEU A 141 8.12 -18.23 7.10
N PHE A 142 8.14 -17.84 8.38
CA PHE A 142 8.44 -16.48 8.82
C PHE A 142 9.85 -16.38 9.42
N THR A 143 10.55 -15.30 9.13
CA THR A 143 11.81 -14.96 9.80
C THR A 143 11.87 -13.48 10.18
N VAL A 144 12.81 -13.15 11.06
CA VAL A 144 13.09 -11.77 11.50
C VAL A 144 14.41 -11.22 10.92
N ASP A 145 15.20 -12.08 10.29
CA ASP A 145 16.55 -11.78 9.80
C ASP A 145 16.60 -11.55 8.27
N GLY A 146 15.49 -11.76 7.57
CA GLY A 146 15.44 -11.60 6.12
C GLY A 146 15.89 -12.85 5.35
N SER A 147 15.91 -14.02 5.99
CA SER A 147 16.30 -15.29 5.35
C SER A 147 15.58 -15.54 4.04
N ARG A 148 16.33 -15.94 3.00
CA ARG A 148 15.80 -16.18 1.66
C ARG A 148 14.66 -17.21 1.66
N GLY A 149 13.60 -16.94 0.88
CA GLY A 149 12.44 -17.82 0.74
C GLY A 149 11.41 -17.72 1.87
N SER A 150 11.64 -16.86 2.88
CA SER A 150 10.71 -16.63 3.98
C SER A 150 9.92 -15.33 3.82
N PHE A 151 8.78 -15.23 4.51
CA PHE A 151 8.14 -13.95 4.76
C PHE A 151 8.84 -13.23 5.92
N ASP A 152 8.92 -11.91 5.82
CA ASP A 152 9.41 -11.07 6.90
C ASP A 152 8.32 -10.84 7.96
N LEU A 153 8.53 -11.35 9.17
CA LEU A 153 7.55 -11.30 10.25
C LEU A 153 7.14 -9.87 10.61
N GLU A 154 8.11 -8.96 10.68
CA GLU A 154 7.87 -7.57 11.04
C GLU A 154 7.11 -6.82 9.93
N SER A 155 7.48 -7.01 8.66
CA SER A 155 6.73 -6.47 7.51
C SER A 155 5.28 -6.95 7.51
N THR A 156 5.02 -8.26 7.63
CA THR A 156 3.65 -8.81 7.62
C THR A 156 2.83 -8.25 8.77
N LEU A 157 3.38 -8.24 9.99
CA LEU A 157 2.68 -7.64 11.14
C LEU A 157 2.47 -6.13 11.01
N THR A 158 3.36 -5.41 10.32
CA THR A 158 3.15 -3.98 10.07
C THR A 158 1.96 -3.75 9.14
N HIS A 159 1.81 -4.59 8.10
CA HIS A 159 0.65 -4.59 7.20
C HIS A 159 -0.65 -4.92 7.95
N GLU A 160 -0.69 -6.05 8.67
CA GLU A 160 -1.87 -6.47 9.42
C GLU A 160 -2.26 -5.46 10.51
N ALA A 161 -1.28 -4.82 11.17
CA ALA A 161 -1.56 -3.75 12.13
C ALA A 161 -2.26 -2.53 11.48
N GLY A 162 -2.02 -2.26 10.19
CA GLY A 162 -2.77 -1.23 9.46
C GLY A 162 -4.24 -1.61 9.27
N HIS A 163 -4.52 -2.87 8.90
CA HIS A 163 -5.90 -3.39 8.88
C HIS A 163 -6.55 -3.36 10.25
N PHE A 164 -5.81 -3.72 11.31
CA PHE A 164 -6.27 -3.67 12.69
C PHE A 164 -6.75 -2.26 13.06
N LEU A 165 -6.10 -1.23 12.51
CA LEU A 165 -6.46 0.16 12.71
C LEU A 165 -7.58 0.67 11.79
N GLY A 166 -8.06 -0.16 10.87
CA GLY A 166 -9.13 0.18 9.94
C GLY A 166 -8.65 0.80 8.64
N LEU A 167 -7.41 0.54 8.20
CA LEU A 167 -6.95 0.83 6.84
C LEU A 167 -7.34 -0.31 5.88
N ALA A 168 -7.62 0.02 4.62
CA ALA A 168 -7.67 -0.98 3.55
C ALA A 168 -6.30 -1.12 2.89
N HIS A 169 -6.24 -1.97 1.86
CA HIS A 169 -5.08 -2.00 1.00
C HIS A 169 -4.85 -0.67 0.28
N SER A 170 -3.58 -0.33 0.10
CA SER A 170 -3.13 0.72 -0.80
C SER A 170 -2.91 0.14 -2.20
N ASP A 171 -3.06 1.01 -3.19
CA ASP A 171 -2.72 0.79 -4.60
C ASP A 171 -1.30 1.26 -4.93
N VAL A 172 -0.67 2.03 -4.02
CA VAL A 172 0.74 2.41 -4.12
C VAL A 172 1.55 1.14 -3.87
N ARG A 173 2.20 0.60 -4.92
CA ARG A 173 2.81 -0.74 -4.83
C ARG A 173 3.92 -0.84 -3.78
N GLY A 174 4.58 0.27 -3.49
CA GLY A 174 5.62 0.35 -2.47
C GLY A 174 5.13 0.58 -1.05
N ALA A 175 3.82 0.80 -0.86
CA ALA A 175 3.25 1.01 0.46
C ALA A 175 3.26 -0.27 1.30
N THR A 176 3.37 -0.11 2.62
CA THR A 176 3.20 -1.21 3.58
C THR A 176 1.81 -1.83 3.43
N MET A 177 0.77 -1.02 3.20
CA MET A 177 -0.59 -1.50 2.97
C MET A 177 -0.82 -2.06 1.56
N TYR A 178 0.19 -2.19 0.71
CA TYR A 178 0.01 -2.83 -0.59
C TYR A 178 -0.42 -4.29 -0.44
N ARG A 179 -1.41 -4.72 -1.23
CA ARG A 179 -2.07 -6.03 -1.07
C ARG A 179 -1.18 -7.25 -1.32
N HIS A 180 -0.02 -7.07 -1.94
CA HIS A 180 0.89 -8.15 -2.29
C HIS A 180 2.20 -8.00 -1.51
N GLN A 181 2.59 -9.07 -0.85
CA GLN A 181 3.86 -9.16 -0.15
C GLN A 181 4.77 -10.18 -0.82
N GLY A 182 6.04 -9.82 -1.04
CA GLY A 182 7.07 -10.73 -1.52
C GLY A 182 7.74 -11.50 -0.39
N LYS A 183 8.24 -12.70 -0.69
CA LYS A 183 9.20 -13.41 0.17
C LYS A 183 10.60 -12.83 -0.01
N ASN A 184 11.42 -12.93 1.03
CA ASN A 184 12.80 -12.47 1.01
C ASN A 184 13.63 -13.16 -0.08
N GLY A 185 14.40 -12.38 -0.84
CA GLY A 185 15.29 -12.86 -1.89
C GLY A 185 14.58 -13.38 -3.15
N VAL A 186 13.26 -13.19 -3.25
CA VAL A 186 12.55 -13.32 -4.54
C VAL A 186 13.06 -12.22 -5.46
N PHE A 187 13.46 -12.59 -6.69
CA PHE A 187 14.09 -11.69 -7.66
C PHE A 187 15.38 -11.02 -7.16
N ASN A 188 16.06 -11.65 -6.19
CA ASN A 188 17.20 -11.10 -5.45
C ASN A 188 16.91 -9.77 -4.74
N LEU A 189 15.65 -9.52 -4.38
CA LEU A 189 15.23 -8.33 -3.65
C LEU A 189 14.97 -8.68 -2.18
N PRO A 190 15.38 -7.85 -1.21
CA PRO A 190 15.00 -8.06 0.18
C PRO A 190 13.49 -7.80 0.34
N GLY A 191 12.79 -8.66 1.09
CA GLY A 191 11.35 -8.50 1.41
C GLY A 191 11.12 -7.61 2.63
N THR A 192 12.14 -6.87 3.05
CA THR A 192 12.17 -6.06 4.27
C THR A 192 11.77 -4.60 4.04
N TYR A 193 11.63 -4.13 2.80
CA TYR A 193 11.19 -2.76 2.52
C TYR A 193 9.84 -2.38 3.17
N PRO A 194 8.84 -3.28 3.27
CA PRO A 194 7.58 -2.99 3.98
C PRO A 194 7.70 -2.98 5.52
N ARG A 195 8.91 -3.01 6.09
CA ARG A 195 9.10 -2.77 7.53
C ARG A 195 8.83 -1.33 7.92
N THR A 196 8.66 -0.42 6.97
CA THR A 196 8.51 1.01 7.22
C THR A 196 7.33 1.58 6.45
N LEU A 197 6.61 2.52 7.08
CA LEU A 197 5.44 3.13 6.49
C LEU A 197 5.83 4.05 5.32
N ALA A 198 5.18 3.86 4.17
CA ALA A 198 5.22 4.77 3.05
C ALA A 198 4.52 6.09 3.40
N SER A 199 4.73 7.10 2.57
CA SER A 199 4.02 8.38 2.73
C SER A 199 2.50 8.19 2.64
N ASP A 200 2.04 7.30 1.74
CA ASP A 200 0.64 6.95 1.61
C ASP A 200 0.08 6.27 2.86
N ASP A 201 0.82 5.35 3.50
CA ASP A 201 0.42 4.70 4.75
C ASP A 201 0.33 5.69 5.92
N MET A 202 1.29 6.62 5.99
CA MET A 202 1.30 7.66 7.03
C MET A 202 0.18 8.67 6.83
N ALA A 203 -0.04 9.10 5.58
CA ALA A 203 -1.21 9.88 5.24
C ALA A 203 -2.41 9.06 5.73
N GLY A 204 -2.53 7.80 5.28
CA GLY A 204 -3.29 6.65 5.78
C GLY A 204 -3.93 6.82 7.15
N ILE A 205 -3.08 6.52 8.11
CA ILE A 205 -3.55 6.47 9.47
C ILE A 205 -4.00 7.87 9.98
N ARG A 206 -3.43 8.95 9.44
CA ARG A 206 -3.74 10.32 9.87
C ARG A 206 -5.07 10.85 9.36
N HIS A 207 -5.66 10.31 8.28
CA HIS A 207 -7.04 10.69 7.94
C HIS A 207 -8.07 10.05 8.87
N ILE A 208 -7.77 8.85 9.38
CA ILE A 208 -8.66 8.16 10.33
C ILE A 208 -8.54 8.79 11.73
N TYR A 209 -7.32 8.94 12.23
CA TYR A 209 -7.04 9.28 13.63
C TYR A 209 -6.54 10.70 13.85
N GLY A 210 -6.20 11.44 12.79
CA GLY A 210 -5.56 12.76 12.86
C GLY A 210 -4.03 12.68 12.88
N SER A 211 -3.37 13.83 12.86
CA SER A 211 -1.92 13.89 13.07
C SER A 211 -1.57 13.67 14.55
N PRO A 212 -0.37 13.15 14.86
CA PRO A 212 0.17 13.16 16.21
C PRO A 212 0.13 14.59 16.81
N ARG A 213 0.02 14.69 18.14
CA ARG A 213 0.03 16.00 18.83
C ARG A 213 1.32 16.77 18.53
N LYS A 214 2.45 16.07 18.48
CA LYS A 214 3.74 16.63 18.08
C LYS A 214 3.72 16.90 16.57
N GLY A 215 3.94 18.15 16.18
CA GLY A 215 3.95 18.55 14.77
C GLY A 215 2.57 18.83 14.18
N ARG A 216 1.51 19.03 14.99
CA ARG A 216 0.16 19.35 14.48
C ARG A 216 0.12 20.57 13.54
N ASN A 217 1.03 21.53 13.74
CA ASN A 217 1.17 22.72 12.89
C ASN A 217 1.95 22.46 11.59
N SER A 218 2.36 21.22 11.32
CA SER A 218 3.06 20.81 10.09
C SER A 218 2.10 20.18 9.08
N PHE A 219 0.79 20.23 9.33
CA PHE A 219 -0.21 19.58 8.51
C PHE A 219 -1.37 20.49 8.11
N GLY A 220 -1.89 20.27 6.91
CA GLY A 220 -3.13 20.86 6.40
C GLY A 220 -4.11 19.78 5.91
N SER A 221 -5.15 20.20 5.19
CA SER A 221 -6.11 19.28 4.56
C SER A 221 -6.45 19.72 3.15
N LEU A 222 -6.93 18.77 2.35
CA LEU A 222 -7.41 19.00 1.00
C LEU A 222 -8.78 18.35 0.86
N SER A 223 -9.76 19.09 0.35
CA SER A 223 -11.02 18.50 -0.11
C SER A 223 -11.34 18.96 -1.52
N GLY A 224 -12.10 18.13 -2.23
CA GLY A 224 -12.48 18.49 -3.58
C GLY A 224 -13.54 17.59 -4.18
N ALA A 225 -13.86 17.88 -5.43
CA ALA A 225 -14.80 17.11 -6.22
C ALA A 225 -14.32 16.96 -7.66
N LEU A 226 -14.55 15.77 -8.24
CA LEU A 226 -14.41 15.51 -9.66
C LEU A 226 -15.72 15.89 -10.37
N SER A 227 -15.68 16.89 -11.26
CA SER A 227 -16.89 17.56 -11.77
C SER A 227 -17.53 16.92 -13.01
N ASN A 228 -17.31 15.61 -13.27
CA ASN A 228 -17.82 14.94 -14.48
C ASN A 228 -18.73 13.73 -14.16
N GLN A 229 -20.00 13.82 -14.56
CA GLN A 229 -21.01 12.77 -14.38
C GLN A 229 -20.75 11.51 -15.23
N GLN A 230 -19.95 11.61 -16.30
CA GLN A 230 -19.64 10.48 -17.19
C GLN A 230 -18.97 9.31 -16.46
N PHE A 231 -18.25 9.60 -15.37
CA PHE A 231 -17.55 8.60 -14.57
C PHE A 231 -18.30 8.24 -13.28
N LYS A 232 -19.58 8.62 -13.16
CA LYS A 232 -20.41 8.29 -12.01
C LYS A 232 -20.59 6.77 -11.91
N GLY A 233 -20.44 6.22 -10.70
CA GLY A 233 -20.54 4.79 -10.45
C GLY A 233 -19.35 3.96 -10.93
N ARG A 234 -18.25 4.61 -11.35
CA ARG A 234 -16.97 3.94 -11.62
C ARG A 234 -15.98 4.21 -10.51
N ASP A 235 -15.10 3.24 -10.29
CA ASP A 235 -13.99 3.35 -9.34
C ASP A 235 -13.04 4.45 -9.79
N ARG A 236 -12.72 5.37 -8.88
CA ARG A 236 -11.93 6.57 -9.15
C ARG A 236 -11.06 6.84 -7.95
N SER A 237 -9.81 7.19 -8.21
CA SER A 237 -8.86 7.55 -7.17
C SER A 237 -8.23 8.89 -7.48
N VAL A 238 -7.82 9.58 -6.43
CA VAL A 238 -7.01 10.80 -6.51
C VAL A 238 -5.71 10.55 -5.78
N TRP A 239 -4.61 10.92 -6.42
CA TRP A 239 -3.25 10.83 -5.91
C TRP A 239 -2.68 12.22 -5.73
N LEU A 240 -1.81 12.37 -4.74
CA LEU A 240 -0.97 13.54 -4.55
C LEU A 240 0.49 13.13 -4.72
N GLU A 241 1.15 13.71 -5.69
CA GLU A 241 2.60 13.63 -5.84
C GLU A 241 3.24 14.92 -5.32
N SER A 242 4.33 14.82 -4.58
CA SER A 242 5.11 15.98 -4.15
C SER A 242 5.68 16.72 -5.36
N ALA A 243 5.37 18.01 -5.51
CA ALA A 243 5.86 18.80 -6.65
C ALA A 243 7.39 18.98 -6.64
N SER A 244 8.03 18.87 -5.48
CA SER A 244 9.49 19.02 -5.35
C SER A 244 10.26 17.72 -5.54
N THR A 245 9.66 16.56 -5.26
CA THR A 245 10.37 15.26 -5.26
C THR A 245 9.79 14.26 -6.26
N GLY A 246 8.53 14.38 -6.65
CA GLY A 246 7.79 13.38 -7.42
C GLY A 246 7.42 12.12 -6.64
N THR A 247 7.57 12.12 -5.31
CA THR A 247 7.10 11.02 -4.46
C THR A 247 5.58 10.99 -4.39
N VAL A 248 4.99 9.80 -4.41
CA VAL A 248 3.56 9.59 -4.16
C VAL A 248 3.30 9.72 -2.67
N VAL A 249 2.59 10.77 -2.27
CA VAL A 249 2.41 11.14 -0.85
C VAL A 249 1.10 10.65 -0.27
N ALA A 250 0.03 10.63 -1.06
CA ALA A 250 -1.28 10.15 -0.59
C ALA A 250 -2.19 9.76 -1.75
N GLY A 251 -2.99 8.71 -1.54
CA GLY A 251 -4.08 8.28 -2.40
C GLY A 251 -5.41 8.25 -1.65
N VAL A 252 -6.52 8.52 -2.35
CA VAL A 252 -7.86 8.33 -1.79
C VAL A 252 -8.87 7.96 -2.88
N GLU A 253 -9.81 7.07 -2.52
CA GLU A 253 -10.98 6.80 -3.36
C GLU A 253 -11.91 8.02 -3.38
N VAL A 254 -12.42 8.30 -4.58
CA VAL A 254 -13.44 9.31 -4.80
C VAL A 254 -14.81 8.70 -4.52
N ARG A 255 -15.56 9.32 -3.60
CA ARG A 255 -16.91 8.88 -3.23
C ARG A 255 -17.84 8.83 -4.44
N ALA A 256 -18.92 8.05 -4.34
CA ALA A 256 -19.94 7.95 -5.40
C ALA A 256 -20.48 9.32 -5.87
N ASN A 257 -20.58 10.31 -4.98
CA ASN A 257 -20.99 11.68 -5.30
C ASN A 257 -19.89 12.55 -5.96
N GLY A 258 -18.71 11.99 -6.22
CA GLY A 258 -17.57 12.67 -6.83
C GLY A 258 -16.66 13.40 -5.84
N SER A 259 -16.98 13.42 -4.54
CA SER A 259 -16.17 14.11 -3.54
C SER A 259 -15.01 13.26 -3.01
N PHE A 260 -13.89 13.90 -2.72
CA PHE A 260 -12.72 13.29 -2.07
C PHE A 260 -12.19 14.21 -0.98
N SER A 261 -11.43 13.65 -0.04
CA SER A 261 -10.76 14.44 0.99
C SER A 261 -9.55 13.75 1.57
N PHE A 262 -8.51 14.53 1.81
CA PHE A 262 -7.31 14.19 2.55
C PHE A 262 -7.28 15.04 3.82
N LYS A 263 -6.87 14.43 4.93
CA LYS A 263 -6.71 15.14 6.20
C LYS A 263 -5.29 14.93 6.69
N SER A 264 -4.77 15.94 7.38
CA SER A 264 -3.45 15.86 8.00
C SER A 264 -2.33 15.56 6.98
N LEU A 265 -2.39 16.21 5.82
CA LEU A 265 -1.33 16.15 4.81
C LEU A 265 -0.16 17.03 5.23
N PRO A 266 1.10 16.61 5.01
CA PRO A 266 2.24 17.51 5.22
C PRO A 266 2.06 18.83 4.44
N VAL A 267 2.60 19.92 4.99
CA VAL A 267 2.67 21.20 4.29
C VAL A 267 3.61 21.08 3.09
N GLY A 268 3.19 21.62 1.95
CA GLY A 268 3.96 21.56 0.72
C GLY A 268 3.10 21.77 -0.52
N ASP A 269 3.77 21.74 -1.68
CA ASP A 269 3.14 21.80 -2.99
C ASP A 269 3.05 20.40 -3.60
N TYR A 270 1.92 20.12 -4.24
CA TYR A 270 1.60 18.81 -4.78
C TYR A 270 0.97 18.92 -6.17
N PHE A 271 1.20 17.91 -6.99
CA PHE A 271 0.39 17.64 -8.17
C PHE A 271 -0.72 16.67 -7.81
N LEU A 272 -1.96 17.08 -8.07
CA LEU A 272 -3.12 16.22 -7.96
C LEU A 272 -3.35 15.50 -9.29
N ILE A 273 -3.38 14.17 -9.20
CA ILE A 273 -3.62 13.27 -10.33
C ILE A 273 -4.92 12.51 -10.05
N ALA A 274 -5.83 12.46 -11.01
CA ALA A 274 -7.07 11.71 -10.88
C ALA A 274 -7.10 10.54 -11.86
N THR A 275 -7.40 9.34 -11.36
CA THR A 275 -7.45 8.11 -12.15
C THR A 275 -8.84 7.48 -12.14
N LEU A 276 -9.11 6.65 -13.15
CA LEU A 276 -10.31 5.84 -13.32
C LEU A 276 -9.94 4.35 -13.39
N GLY A 277 -10.66 3.51 -12.64
CA GLY A 277 -10.43 2.07 -12.56
C GLY A 277 -8.97 1.76 -12.25
N ASP A 278 -8.41 0.74 -12.92
CA ASP A 278 -7.01 0.34 -12.80
C ASP A 278 -6.04 1.36 -13.43
N TYR A 279 -6.15 2.66 -13.15
CA TYR A 279 -5.17 3.72 -13.45
C TYR A 279 -5.16 4.36 -14.86
N SER A 280 -6.32 4.51 -15.51
CA SER A 280 -6.43 5.48 -16.62
C SER A 280 -6.45 6.90 -16.06
N ILE A 281 -5.49 7.77 -16.42
CA ILE A 281 -5.55 9.16 -15.96
C ILE A 281 -6.70 9.90 -16.63
N ILE A 282 -7.53 10.55 -15.82
CA ILE A 282 -8.62 11.43 -16.24
C ILE A 282 -8.31 12.90 -15.92
N ASN A 283 -7.25 13.18 -15.16
CA ASN A 283 -6.67 14.50 -15.00
C ASN A 283 -5.21 14.41 -14.55
N GLN A 284 -4.31 15.11 -15.24
CA GLN A 284 -2.90 15.25 -14.87
C GLN A 284 -2.62 16.66 -14.31
N GLY A 285 -1.90 16.72 -13.19
CA GLY A 285 -1.08 17.89 -12.86
C GLY A 285 -1.81 19.12 -12.33
N VAL A 286 -2.93 18.97 -11.62
CA VAL A 286 -3.53 20.13 -10.92
C VAL A 286 -2.66 20.47 -9.71
N GLY A 287 -1.91 21.58 -9.80
CA GLY A 287 -1.11 22.09 -8.69
C GLY A 287 -1.96 22.51 -7.49
N VAL A 288 -1.60 22.03 -6.31
CA VAL A 288 -2.24 22.39 -5.04
C VAL A 288 -1.20 22.63 -3.95
N SER A 289 -1.35 23.73 -3.21
CA SER A 289 -0.52 24.05 -2.05
C SER A 289 -1.29 23.76 -0.77
N ILE A 290 -0.66 23.01 0.14
CA ILE A 290 -1.19 22.66 1.46
C ILE A 290 -0.49 23.51 2.51
N GLU A 291 -1.27 24.25 3.28
CA GLU A 291 -0.77 25.13 4.35
C GLU A 291 -1.18 24.61 5.73
N ALA A 292 -0.35 24.92 6.73
CA ALA A 292 -0.54 24.52 8.11
C ALA A 292 -1.90 24.95 8.66
N GLY A 293 -2.66 23.99 9.18
CA GLY A 293 -3.95 24.22 9.84
C GLY A 293 -5.08 24.70 8.90
N ARG A 294 -4.85 24.73 7.59
CA ARG A 294 -5.84 25.18 6.60
C ARG A 294 -6.37 24.01 5.77
N GLU A 295 -7.63 24.14 5.36
CA GLU A 295 -8.24 23.27 4.37
C GLU A 295 -8.21 23.95 3.00
N LYS A 296 -7.49 23.35 2.04
CA LYS A 296 -7.58 23.71 0.63
C LYS A 296 -8.80 23.03 0.01
N ARG A 297 -9.57 23.77 -0.79
CA ARG A 297 -10.68 23.23 -1.59
C ARG A 297 -10.36 23.34 -3.07
N VAL A 298 -10.64 22.28 -3.83
CA VAL A 298 -10.40 22.25 -5.28
C VAL A 298 -11.55 21.56 -6.03
N THR A 299 -11.85 22.04 -7.23
CA THR A 299 -12.72 21.33 -8.17
C THR A 299 -11.89 20.92 -9.36
N VAL A 300 -11.87 19.63 -9.65
CA VAL A 300 -11.06 19.06 -10.72
C VAL A 300 -11.98 18.69 -11.86
N GLN A 301 -11.82 19.36 -12.99
CA GLN A 301 -12.52 19.00 -14.21
C GLN A 301 -11.85 17.76 -14.81
N SER A 302 -12.52 16.60 -14.70
CA SER A 302 -12.04 15.36 -15.30
C SER A 302 -12.20 15.41 -16.81
N LYS A 303 -11.09 15.29 -17.54
CA LYS A 303 -11.07 15.14 -19.00
C LYS A 303 -11.32 13.67 -19.36
N ARG A 304 -11.77 13.44 -20.59
CA ARG A 304 -11.98 12.09 -21.12
C ARG A 304 -10.61 11.39 -21.22
N SER A 305 -10.41 10.29 -20.49
CA SER A 305 -9.33 9.36 -20.83
C SER A 305 -9.68 8.70 -22.17
N SER A 306 -8.79 8.78 -23.15
CA SER A 306 -8.95 8.17 -24.47
C SER A 306 -8.66 6.68 -24.49
N SER A 307 -8.03 6.12 -23.46
CA SER A 307 -7.63 4.70 -23.44
C SER A 307 -7.70 4.07 -22.05
N PRO A 308 -8.16 2.81 -21.94
CA PRO A 308 -8.06 2.04 -20.70
C PRO A 308 -6.59 1.92 -20.29
N ASN A 309 -6.29 1.76 -19.00
CA ASN A 309 -4.92 1.44 -18.59
C ASN A 309 -4.58 0.06 -19.12
N ARG A 310 -3.46 0.00 -19.83
CA ARG A 310 -2.96 -1.21 -20.49
C ARG A 310 -1.72 -1.76 -19.80
N VAL A 311 -1.12 -1.02 -18.88
CA VAL A 311 0.07 -1.43 -18.14
C VAL A 311 -0.34 -2.21 -16.89
N ARG A 312 0.15 -3.45 -16.78
CA ARG A 312 -0.28 -4.38 -15.72
C ARG A 312 0.81 -4.68 -14.70
N SER A 313 2.06 -4.74 -15.14
CA SER A 313 3.18 -5.13 -14.28
C SER A 313 4.39 -4.26 -14.59
N PHE A 314 5.19 -4.01 -13.55
CA PHE A 314 6.44 -3.27 -13.61
C PHE A 314 7.48 -4.11 -12.89
N GLY A 315 8.69 -4.20 -13.42
CA GLY A 315 9.66 -5.16 -12.93
C GLY A 315 11.09 -4.78 -13.23
N PHE A 316 11.99 -5.69 -12.89
CA PHE A 316 13.44 -5.49 -12.86
C PHE A 316 14.13 -6.85 -13.04
N ASN A 317 15.44 -6.87 -13.38
CA ASN A 317 16.23 -8.10 -13.55
C ASN A 317 15.64 -9.13 -14.55
N GLY A 318 15.11 -8.66 -15.69
CA GLY A 318 14.53 -9.54 -16.70
C GLY A 318 13.17 -10.14 -16.33
N GLN A 319 12.54 -9.66 -15.26
CA GLN A 319 11.30 -10.21 -14.72
C GLN A 319 10.26 -9.10 -14.54
N ILE A 320 8.99 -9.45 -14.77
CA ILE A 320 7.85 -8.58 -14.49
C ILE A 320 7.33 -8.87 -13.07
N SER A 321 6.94 -7.84 -12.34
CA SER A 321 6.47 -7.97 -10.96
C SER A 321 5.14 -7.25 -10.75
N ASN A 322 4.39 -7.75 -9.78
CA ASN A 322 3.28 -7.01 -9.19
C ASN A 322 3.71 -6.28 -7.90
N LEU A 323 4.93 -6.50 -7.42
CA LEU A 323 5.53 -5.72 -6.34
C LEU A 323 6.21 -4.47 -6.90
N ALA A 324 6.42 -3.47 -6.05
CA ALA A 324 7.29 -2.37 -6.41
C ALA A 324 8.75 -2.85 -6.57
N VAL A 325 9.49 -2.14 -7.41
CA VAL A 325 10.90 -2.36 -7.71
C VAL A 325 11.72 -1.48 -6.76
N PRO A 326 12.43 -2.06 -5.80
CA PRO A 326 13.33 -1.31 -4.94
C PRO A 326 14.66 -1.05 -5.66
N VAL A 327 15.17 0.16 -5.52
CA VAL A 327 16.41 0.64 -6.12
C VAL A 327 17.17 1.52 -5.15
N GLU A 328 18.46 1.67 -5.40
CA GLU A 328 19.36 2.55 -4.67
C GLU A 328 19.60 3.83 -5.49
N ALA A 329 19.68 4.97 -4.79
CA ALA A 329 20.06 6.23 -5.41
C ALA A 329 21.49 6.14 -6.00
N GLY A 330 21.75 6.90 -7.07
CA GLY A 330 23.05 7.00 -7.72
C GLY A 330 23.36 5.92 -8.76
N HIS A 331 22.39 5.09 -9.15
CA HIS A 331 22.60 3.93 -10.02
C HIS A 331 21.68 3.93 -11.25
N ARG A 332 22.08 3.17 -12.28
CA ARG A 332 21.27 2.86 -13.46
C ARG A 332 20.62 1.49 -13.33
N TYR A 333 19.41 1.37 -13.84
CA TYR A 333 18.59 0.16 -13.75
C TYR A 333 17.87 -0.10 -15.07
N THR A 334 17.81 -1.35 -15.51
CA THR A 334 16.91 -1.78 -16.58
C THR A 334 15.59 -2.25 -15.97
N VAL A 335 14.53 -1.49 -16.21
CA VAL A 335 13.16 -1.80 -15.75
C VAL A 335 12.32 -2.35 -16.88
N TYR A 336 11.29 -3.11 -16.54
CA TYR A 336 10.42 -3.80 -17.50
C TYR A 336 8.96 -3.41 -17.25
N ALA A 337 8.22 -3.14 -18.32
CA ALA A 337 6.78 -2.88 -18.25
C ALA A 337 6.03 -3.90 -19.10
N LYS A 338 5.04 -4.58 -18.50
CA LYS A 338 4.09 -5.42 -19.23
C LYS A 338 2.87 -4.59 -19.63
N ILE A 339 2.61 -4.54 -20.94
CA ILE A 339 1.54 -3.78 -21.57
C ILE A 339 0.65 -4.74 -22.36
N ASN A 340 -0.67 -4.66 -22.16
CA ASN A 340 -1.66 -5.48 -22.86
C ASN A 340 -2.22 -4.73 -24.09
N GLY A 341 -2.59 -5.46 -25.14
CA GLY A 341 -3.12 -4.96 -26.42
C GLY A 341 -2.03 -4.63 -27.46
N GLU A 342 -2.39 -3.95 -28.54
CA GLU A 342 -1.47 -3.46 -29.60
C GLU A 342 -1.00 -2.02 -29.35
N PHE A 343 0.27 -1.70 -29.48
CA PHE A 343 0.85 -0.35 -29.30
C PHE A 343 1.77 -0.04 -30.47
N SER A 344 2.09 1.24 -30.65
CA SER A 344 3.13 1.63 -31.59
C SER A 344 4.53 1.31 -31.06
N ASP A 345 5.53 1.47 -31.93
CA ASP A 345 6.94 1.42 -31.60
C ASP A 345 7.44 2.68 -30.84
N ARG A 346 6.54 3.61 -30.49
CA ARG A 346 6.86 4.90 -29.85
C ARG A 346 6.48 4.94 -28.37
N LEU A 347 6.69 3.82 -27.68
CA LEU A 347 6.44 3.75 -26.25
C LEU A 347 7.45 4.62 -25.49
N ARG A 348 6.96 5.39 -24.52
CA ARG A 348 7.77 6.20 -23.61
C ARG A 348 7.40 5.90 -22.18
N LEU A 349 8.38 5.99 -21.29
CA LEU A 349 8.21 5.88 -19.85
C LEU A 349 8.67 7.19 -19.22
N GLU A 350 7.83 7.78 -18.37
CA GLU A 350 8.11 9.06 -17.73
C GLU A 350 7.92 8.96 -16.21
N SER A 351 8.78 9.64 -15.45
CA SER A 351 8.62 9.81 -14.00
C SER A 351 8.23 11.25 -13.68
N GLY A 352 7.36 11.43 -12.68
CA GLY A 352 7.08 12.75 -12.10
C GLY A 352 8.22 13.31 -11.24
N SER A 353 9.27 12.51 -10.98
CA SER A 353 10.40 12.93 -10.15
C SER A 353 11.49 13.62 -10.95
N PRO A 354 12.00 14.78 -10.50
CA PRO A 354 13.20 15.40 -11.09
C PRO A 354 14.47 14.57 -10.81
N GLY A 355 14.43 13.62 -9.88
CA GLY A 355 15.56 12.75 -9.53
C GLY A 355 15.64 11.47 -10.35
N ILE A 356 14.65 11.19 -11.22
CA ILE A 356 14.59 9.97 -12.01
C ILE A 356 14.46 10.34 -13.48
N SER A 357 15.45 9.95 -14.28
CA SER A 357 15.42 10.14 -15.74
C SER A 357 15.32 8.80 -16.45
N VAL A 358 14.55 8.75 -17.53
CA VAL A 358 14.44 7.58 -18.41
C VAL A 358 15.23 7.86 -19.69
N ASP A 359 15.99 6.87 -20.15
CA ASP A 359 16.67 6.92 -21.44
C ASP A 359 15.72 6.41 -22.53
N ASP A 360 15.03 7.31 -23.23
CA ASP A 360 14.06 6.92 -24.28
C ASP A 360 14.70 6.08 -25.40
N ALA A 361 16.01 6.22 -25.65
CA ALA A 361 16.71 5.45 -26.69
C ALA A 361 16.96 3.99 -26.29
N SER A 362 16.80 3.67 -25.00
CA SER A 362 16.99 2.31 -24.47
C SER A 362 15.75 1.41 -24.59
N LEU A 363 14.64 1.92 -25.15
CA LEU A 363 13.44 1.14 -25.40
C LEU A 363 13.77 -0.14 -26.16
N ALA A 364 13.46 -1.28 -25.57
CA ALA A 364 13.58 -2.57 -26.24
C ALA A 364 12.32 -3.42 -26.05
N PHE A 365 11.85 -4.05 -27.13
CA PHE A 365 10.78 -5.03 -27.10
C PHE A 365 11.36 -6.39 -26.75
N VAL A 366 11.12 -6.82 -25.51
CA VAL A 366 11.73 -8.02 -24.92
C VAL A 366 10.90 -9.27 -25.23
N TYR A 367 9.58 -9.14 -25.24
CA TYR A 367 8.65 -10.23 -25.51
C TYR A 367 7.36 -9.70 -26.11
N GLU A 368 6.82 -10.41 -27.10
CA GLU A 368 5.50 -10.12 -27.67
C GLU A 368 4.78 -11.44 -27.99
N ARG A 369 3.60 -11.65 -27.40
CA ARG A 369 2.76 -12.82 -27.69
C ARG A 369 1.30 -12.60 -27.28
N LYS A 370 0.36 -12.97 -28.14
CA LYS A 370 -1.09 -13.05 -27.82
C LYS A 370 -1.65 -11.75 -27.17
N GLY A 371 -1.26 -10.58 -27.70
CA GLY A 371 -1.74 -9.29 -27.18
C GLY A 371 -1.13 -8.88 -25.83
N GLU A 372 0.02 -9.45 -25.47
CA GLU A 372 0.85 -8.99 -24.35
C GLU A 372 2.22 -8.64 -24.89
N THR A 373 2.77 -7.51 -24.45
CA THR A 373 4.16 -7.13 -24.71
C THR A 373 4.86 -6.75 -23.43
N VAL A 374 6.13 -7.12 -23.38
CA VAL A 374 7.06 -6.65 -22.37
C VAL A 374 8.09 -5.79 -23.06
N VAL A 375 8.19 -4.54 -22.61
CA VAL A 375 9.25 -3.62 -23.01
C VAL A 375 10.19 -3.37 -21.85
N SER A 376 11.44 -3.03 -22.15
CA SER A 376 12.40 -2.54 -21.17
C SER A 376 12.81 -1.10 -21.44
N PHE A 377 13.15 -0.39 -20.36
CA PHE A 377 13.74 0.93 -20.37
C PHE A 377 14.93 0.96 -19.39
N GLU A 378 15.98 1.69 -19.72
CA GLU A 378 16.99 2.11 -18.76
C GLU A 378 16.54 3.39 -18.04
N ILE A 379 16.61 3.36 -16.72
CA ILE A 379 16.39 4.51 -15.86
C ILE A 379 17.68 4.84 -15.11
N PHE A 380 17.88 6.11 -14.83
CA PHE A 380 18.90 6.60 -13.91
C PHE A 380 18.23 7.25 -12.70
N VAL A 381 18.59 6.77 -11.51
CA VAL A 381 18.14 7.32 -10.23
C VAL A 381 19.28 8.16 -9.69
N SER A 382 19.09 9.48 -9.62
CA SER A 382 20.09 10.41 -9.11
C SER A 382 20.50 10.09 -7.67
N ALA A 383 21.76 10.39 -7.31
CA ALA A 383 22.25 10.23 -5.94
C ALA A 383 21.53 11.14 -4.92
N PHE A 384 20.82 12.17 -5.39
CA PHE A 384 20.03 13.08 -4.55
C PHE A 384 18.56 12.67 -4.45
N THR A 385 18.15 11.59 -5.12
CA THR A 385 16.78 11.10 -5.05
C THR A 385 16.54 10.57 -3.64
N GLY A 386 15.64 11.25 -2.92
CA GLY A 386 15.30 10.90 -1.56
C GLY A 386 14.54 9.58 -1.49
N ARG A 387 14.44 9.06 -0.28
CA ARG A 387 13.61 7.90 0.01
C ARG A 387 12.14 8.16 -0.33
N GLY A 388 11.46 7.18 -0.93
CA GLY A 388 10.02 7.22 -1.15
C GLY A 388 9.55 6.32 -2.29
N GLU A 389 8.24 6.36 -2.52
CA GLU A 389 7.56 5.64 -3.58
C GLU A 389 7.32 6.55 -4.78
N TYR A 390 7.75 6.11 -5.96
CA TYR A 390 7.70 6.89 -7.19
C TYR A 390 6.79 6.24 -8.22
N ALA A 391 6.04 7.08 -8.93
CA ALA A 391 5.17 6.64 -10.00
C ALA A 391 5.86 6.75 -11.37
N PHE A 392 5.33 5.99 -12.31
CA PHE A 392 5.64 6.13 -13.73
C PHE A 392 4.37 6.23 -14.56
N SER A 393 4.42 7.08 -15.58
CA SER A 393 3.44 7.12 -16.68
C SER A 393 4.03 6.44 -17.90
N VAL A 394 3.20 5.69 -18.62
CA VAL A 394 3.56 5.07 -19.90
C VAL A 394 2.74 5.71 -21.00
N TYR A 395 3.42 6.15 -22.05
CA TYR A 395 2.82 6.78 -23.22
C TYR A 395 3.04 5.94 -24.47
N ASP A 396 2.07 5.97 -25.37
CA ASP A 396 2.16 5.49 -26.74
C ASP A 396 2.00 6.71 -27.67
N GLY A 397 3.11 7.20 -28.21
CA GLY A 397 3.16 8.51 -28.86
C GLY A 397 2.80 9.63 -27.88
N PHE A 398 1.72 10.37 -28.14
CA PHE A 398 1.21 11.43 -27.27
C PHE A 398 0.09 10.97 -26.33
N SER A 399 -0.33 9.71 -26.42
CA SER A 399 -1.44 9.18 -25.62
C SER A 399 -0.88 8.47 -24.39
N GLU A 400 -1.28 8.90 -23.21
CA GLU A 400 -0.98 8.13 -22.00
C GLU A 400 -1.81 6.84 -21.99
N VAL A 401 -1.13 5.70 -21.85
CA VAL A 401 -1.73 4.37 -21.87
C VAL A 401 -1.67 3.67 -20.52
N GLY A 402 -1.02 4.28 -19.52
CA GLY A 402 -1.07 3.82 -18.15
C GLY A 402 -0.33 4.72 -17.16
N TYR A 403 -0.79 4.65 -15.91
CA TYR A 403 -0.13 5.25 -14.77
C TYR A 403 0.07 4.19 -13.70
N LEU A 404 1.22 4.24 -13.03
CA LEU A 404 1.69 3.18 -12.15
C LEU A 404 2.15 3.81 -10.83
N PRO A 405 1.27 3.97 -9.82
CA PRO A 405 1.63 4.64 -8.57
C PRO A 405 2.57 3.78 -7.72
N GLY A 406 3.69 4.37 -7.29
CA GLY A 406 4.62 3.77 -6.33
C GLY A 406 5.24 2.45 -6.79
N VAL A 407 5.44 2.26 -8.09
CA VAL A 407 6.04 1.04 -8.65
C VAL A 407 7.55 0.98 -8.51
N LEU A 408 8.18 2.09 -8.14
CA LEU A 408 9.59 2.15 -7.78
C LEU A 408 9.71 2.64 -6.34
N ILE A 409 10.51 1.95 -5.52
CA ILE A 409 10.87 2.38 -4.17
C ILE A 409 12.34 2.79 -4.21
N VAL A 410 12.65 4.00 -3.75
CA VAL A 410 14.03 4.36 -3.40
C VAL A 410 14.14 4.26 -1.89
N ASP A 411 15.07 3.45 -1.39
CA ASP A 411 15.34 3.30 0.04
C ASP A 411 16.85 3.21 0.31
N GLU A 412 17.25 3.41 1.56
CA GLU A 412 18.65 3.35 2.00
C GLU A 412 19.11 1.91 2.33
N VAL A 413 18.19 0.94 2.31
CA VAL A 413 18.51 -0.46 2.58
C VAL A 413 19.36 -1.02 1.43
N ARG A 414 20.66 -1.17 1.69
CA ARG A 414 21.55 -1.89 0.78
C ARG A 414 21.00 -3.28 0.52
N ASN A 415 20.87 -3.65 -0.74
CA ASN A 415 20.47 -5.01 -1.09
C ASN A 415 21.62 -5.98 -0.73
N PRO A 416 21.48 -6.84 0.31
CA PRO A 416 22.55 -7.74 0.71
C PRO A 416 22.86 -8.81 -0.35
N TRP A 417 21.99 -8.97 -1.35
CA TRP A 417 22.13 -9.92 -2.45
C TRP A 417 22.83 -9.30 -3.69
N HIS A 418 23.06 -7.98 -3.72
CA HIS A 418 23.80 -7.33 -4.81
C HIS A 418 25.31 -7.63 -4.77
N SER A 419 25.88 -7.89 -3.59
CA SER A 419 27.32 -8.18 -3.44
C SER A 419 27.71 -9.61 -3.82
N ALA A 420 26.76 -10.47 -4.21
CA ALA A 420 27.03 -11.87 -4.55
C ALA A 420 27.37 -12.10 -6.04
N PHE A 421 27.22 -11.09 -6.89
CA PHE A 421 27.46 -11.20 -8.33
C PHE A 421 28.04 -9.90 -8.89
N PHE A 422 29.31 -9.64 -8.59
CA PHE A 422 30.20 -8.82 -9.41
C PHE A 422 31.56 -9.53 -9.51
#